data_AF-A0AAU7UYF9-F1
#
_entry.id   AF-A0AAU7UYF9-F1
#
_cell.length_a   1.000
_cell.length_b   1.000
_cell.length_c   1.000
_cell.angle_alpha   90.00
_cell.angle_beta   90.00
_cell.angle_gamma   90.00
#
_symmetry.space_group_name_H-M   'P 1'
#
loop_
_entity.id
_entity.type
_entity.pdbx_description
1 polymer ?
#
loop_
_entity_poly.entity_id
_entity_poly.type
_entity_poly.pdbx_seq_one_letter_code
_entity_poly.pdbx_strand_id
1 'polypeptide(L)'
;MRVVFTKGPGIGYEIAVHRDTGPELAPRNGPGGHPYLPHDLVHLLVENEAGIELGVFGQLAAGDNGMFWPVDNAERTRAGRRRRSKKHAMPPRAEADMIRSETLARIAVPVWEARRGLASGLPAYVSAHDVTPVVDRIVDTFDDYADRWHALPVGGSVTVTWKVSLQNRR
;
A
#
# COMPACT_ATOMS: atom_id res chain seq x y z
N MET A 1 -6.87 -10.29 -4.87
CA MET A 1 -5.38 -10.19 -4.83
C MET A 1 -4.88 -10.37 -3.40
N ARG A 2 -3.79 -11.09 -3.19
CA ARG A 2 -3.09 -11.23 -1.89
C ARG A 2 -1.72 -10.58 -1.97
N VAL A 3 -1.30 -9.90 -0.91
CA VAL A 3 0.01 -9.26 -0.78
C VAL A 3 0.69 -9.81 0.46
N VAL A 4 1.93 -10.28 0.29
CA VAL A 4 2.75 -10.82 1.37
C VAL A 4 3.86 -9.83 1.65
N PHE A 5 4.00 -9.43 2.92
CA PHE A 5 5.09 -8.60 3.42
C PHE A 5 6.00 -9.47 4.28
N THR A 6 7.27 -9.58 3.91
CA THR A 6 8.28 -10.34 4.65
C THR A 6 9.24 -9.38 5.31
N LYS A 7 9.39 -9.49 6.64
CA LYS A 7 10.21 -8.58 7.45
C LYS A 7 11.69 -8.77 7.14
N GLY A 8 12.36 -7.69 6.78
CA GLY A 8 13.80 -7.61 6.64
C GLY A 8 14.47 -7.06 7.91
N PRO A 9 15.80 -6.90 7.90
CA PRO A 9 16.51 -6.24 8.99
C PRO A 9 16.14 -4.76 9.10
N GLY A 10 16.15 -4.22 10.33
CA GLY A 10 15.81 -2.83 10.60
C GLY A 10 14.36 -2.50 10.19
N ILE A 11 14.20 -1.49 9.33
CA ILE A 11 12.90 -1.10 8.74
C ILE A 11 12.68 -1.69 7.33
N GLY A 12 13.58 -2.57 6.88
CA GLY A 12 13.51 -3.21 5.57
C GLY A 12 12.43 -4.29 5.52
N TYR A 13 11.92 -4.54 4.31
CA TYR A 13 10.98 -5.63 4.05
C TYR A 13 10.93 -5.95 2.56
N GLU A 14 10.47 -7.15 2.23
CA GLU A 14 10.14 -7.59 0.89
C GLU A 14 8.62 -7.65 0.71
N ILE A 15 8.16 -7.45 -0.51
CA ILE A 15 6.75 -7.50 -0.90
C ILE A 15 6.60 -8.45 -2.07
N ALA A 16 5.69 -9.41 -1.93
CA ALA A 16 5.25 -10.29 -3.01
C ALA A 16 3.76 -10.09 -3.26
N VAL A 17 3.37 -9.97 -4.54
CA VAL A 17 1.98 -9.73 -4.94
C VAL A 17 1.47 -10.92 -5.75
N HIS A 18 0.41 -11.55 -5.26
CA HIS A 18 -0.29 -12.64 -5.92
C HIS A 18 -1.65 -12.15 -6.40
N ARG A 19 -1.82 -12.06 -7.71
CA ARG A 19 -2.98 -11.47 -8.38
C ARG A 19 -3.50 -12.35 -9.50
N ASP A 20 -4.78 -12.21 -9.82
CA ASP A 20 -5.45 -13.01 -10.85
C ASP A 20 -5.30 -12.37 -12.25
N THR A 21 -5.06 -11.06 -12.30
CA THR A 21 -4.95 -10.30 -13.56
C THR A 21 -3.53 -9.83 -13.80
N GLY A 22 -3.01 -10.08 -15.00
CA GLY A 22 -1.65 -9.68 -15.41
C GLY A 22 -0.59 -10.76 -15.15
N PRO A 23 0.67 -10.51 -15.54
CA PRO A 23 1.74 -11.48 -15.33
C PRO A 23 2.07 -11.64 -13.84
N GLU A 24 2.61 -12.81 -13.49
CA GLU A 24 3.24 -13.05 -12.19
C GLU A 24 4.39 -12.07 -11.97
N LEU A 25 4.42 -11.47 -10.78
CA LEU A 25 5.36 -10.42 -10.41
C LEU A 25 6.47 -10.98 -9.52
N ALA A 26 7.72 -10.63 -9.83
CA ALA A 26 8.84 -10.90 -8.95
C ALA A 26 8.71 -10.07 -7.66
N PRO A 27 9.02 -10.64 -6.49
CA PRO A 27 9.10 -9.89 -5.25
C PRO A 27 10.08 -8.71 -5.36
N ARG A 28 9.84 -7.67 -4.57
CA ARG A 28 10.74 -6.51 -4.48
C ARG A 28 10.94 -6.10 -3.04
N ASN A 29 12.08 -5.45 -2.78
CA ASN A 29 12.27 -4.73 -1.53
C ASN A 29 11.39 -3.48 -1.49
N GLY A 30 10.78 -3.23 -0.33
CA GLY A 30 10.12 -1.98 -0.01
C GLY A 30 11.11 -0.83 0.16
N PRO A 31 10.66 0.44 0.10
CA PRO A 31 11.50 1.60 0.38
C PRO A 31 11.94 1.72 1.86
N GLY A 32 11.55 0.78 2.71
CA GLY A 32 11.59 0.93 4.16
C GLY A 32 10.31 1.58 4.68
N GLY A 33 10.36 2.08 5.91
CA GLY A 33 9.21 2.71 6.55
C GLY A 33 9.39 2.87 8.05
N HIS A 34 8.30 2.69 8.78
CA HIS A 34 8.27 2.77 10.22
C HIS A 34 8.58 1.40 10.85
N PRO A 35 9.24 1.31 12.04
CA PRO A 35 9.56 0.03 12.70
C PRO A 35 8.35 -0.88 12.98
N TYR A 36 7.16 -0.30 13.08
CA TYR A 36 5.91 -1.02 13.31
C TYR A 36 5.07 -1.20 12.05
N LEU A 37 5.23 -0.33 11.05
CA LEU A 37 4.37 -0.30 9.87
C LEU A 37 5.21 -0.03 8.60
N PRO A 38 5.43 -1.06 7.78
CA PRO A 38 5.99 -0.91 6.44
C PRO A 38 5.20 0.11 5.61
N HIS A 39 5.89 0.98 4.87
CA HIS A 39 5.24 2.02 4.06
C HIS A 39 4.22 1.44 3.05
N ASP A 40 4.59 0.38 2.31
CA ASP A 40 3.66 -0.25 1.38
C ASP A 40 2.50 -0.98 2.09
N LEU A 41 2.68 -1.43 3.35
CA LEU A 41 1.58 -1.99 4.16
C LEU A 41 0.59 -0.90 4.54
N VAL A 42 1.07 0.29 4.92
CA VAL A 42 0.23 1.48 5.19
C VAL A 42 -0.69 1.77 4.01
N HIS A 43 -0.13 1.86 2.79
CA HIS A 43 -0.94 2.13 1.59
C HIS A 43 -1.97 1.03 1.32
N LEU A 44 -1.60 -0.24 1.48
CA LEU A 44 -2.54 -1.35 1.25
C LEU A 44 -3.74 -1.29 2.22
N LEU A 45 -3.48 -1.01 3.49
CA LEU A 45 -4.52 -0.91 4.52
C LEU A 45 -5.39 0.33 4.31
N VAL A 46 -4.78 1.48 3.98
CA VAL A 46 -5.50 2.72 3.63
C VAL A 46 -6.44 2.49 2.45
N GLU A 47 -5.94 1.89 1.37
CA GLU A 47 -6.76 1.63 0.18
C GLU A 47 -7.93 0.69 0.48
N ASN A 48 -7.68 -0.35 1.27
CA ASN A 48 -8.72 -1.29 1.71
C ASN A 48 -9.81 -0.61 2.55
N GLU A 49 -9.43 0.13 3.60
CA GLU A 49 -10.38 0.74 4.54
C GLU A 49 -11.11 1.96 3.96
N ALA A 50 -10.47 2.68 3.04
CA ALA A 50 -11.06 3.84 2.38
C ALA A 50 -11.83 3.50 1.08
N GLY A 51 -11.79 2.23 0.65
CA GLY A 51 -12.43 1.77 -0.60
C GLY A 51 -11.83 2.41 -1.84
N ILE A 52 -10.50 2.57 -1.89
CA ILE A 52 -9.80 3.17 -3.03
C ILE A 52 -9.52 2.09 -4.07
N GLU A 53 -10.04 2.27 -5.28
CA GLU A 53 -10.05 1.23 -6.32
C GLU A 53 -8.81 1.28 -7.22
N LEU A 54 -8.25 2.46 -7.48
CA LEU A 54 -7.15 2.68 -8.42
C LEU A 54 -5.93 3.37 -7.76
N GLY A 55 -5.72 3.12 -6.47
CA GLY A 55 -4.48 3.42 -5.78
C GLY A 55 -3.32 2.52 -6.25
N VAL A 56 -2.25 2.41 -5.45
CA VAL A 56 -1.08 1.59 -5.78
C VAL A 56 -1.49 0.12 -5.94
N PHE A 57 -2.19 -0.43 -4.95
CA PHE A 57 -2.57 -1.85 -4.95
C PHE A 57 -3.79 -2.10 -5.82
N GLY A 58 -4.68 -1.12 -5.93
CA GLY A 58 -5.77 -1.13 -6.91
C GLY A 58 -5.30 -1.30 -8.35
N GLN A 59 -4.28 -0.54 -8.76
CA GLN A 59 -3.67 -0.67 -10.09
C GLN A 59 -2.96 -2.02 -10.28
N LEU A 60 -2.28 -2.54 -9.25
CA LEU A 60 -1.68 -3.87 -9.29
C LEU A 60 -2.74 -4.97 -9.47
N ALA A 61 -3.88 -4.85 -8.77
CA ALA A 61 -4.99 -5.78 -8.89
C ALA A 61 -5.69 -5.69 -10.27
N ALA A 62 -5.69 -4.51 -10.89
CA ALA A 62 -6.16 -4.28 -12.25
C ALA A 62 -5.20 -4.82 -13.34
N GLY A 63 -4.02 -5.33 -12.96
CA GLY A 63 -3.03 -5.90 -13.86
C GLY A 63 -1.93 -4.95 -14.32
N ASP A 64 -1.87 -3.71 -13.81
CA ASP A 64 -0.71 -2.85 -14.02
C ASP A 64 0.49 -3.40 -13.23
N ASN A 65 1.70 -3.30 -13.76
CA ASN A 65 2.88 -3.80 -13.05
C ASN A 65 3.40 -2.81 -12.00
N GLY A 66 3.02 -1.52 -12.09
CA GLY A 66 3.46 -0.48 -11.17
C GLY A 66 4.98 -0.46 -11.02
N MET A 67 5.45 -0.65 -9.78
CA MET A 67 6.88 -0.73 -9.42
C MET A 67 7.46 -2.15 -9.45
N PHE A 68 6.66 -3.15 -9.82
CA PHE A 68 7.07 -4.54 -9.89
C PHE A 68 7.48 -4.91 -11.32
N TRP A 69 8.23 -6.01 -11.43
CA TRP A 69 8.61 -6.59 -12.72
C TRP A 69 8.00 -7.98 -12.87
N PRO A 70 7.56 -8.35 -14.09
CA PRO A 70 7.21 -9.74 -14.36
C PRO A 70 8.37 -10.69 -14.07
N VAL A 71 8.06 -11.88 -13.55
CA VAL A 71 9.05 -12.97 -13.37
C VAL A 71 9.58 -13.45 -14.72
N ASP A 72 8.70 -13.58 -15.72
CA ASP A 72 9.08 -13.99 -17.06
C ASP A 72 9.87 -12.88 -17.81
N ASN A 73 11.02 -13.26 -18.37
CA ASN A 73 11.93 -12.32 -19.04
C ASN A 73 11.34 -11.73 -20.33
N ALA A 74 10.52 -12.50 -21.07
CA ALA A 74 9.88 -12.00 -22.28
C ALA A 74 8.78 -10.98 -21.92
N GLU A 75 7.96 -11.25 -20.91
CA GLU A 75 6.99 -10.31 -20.34
C GLU A 75 7.65 -9.08 -19.75
N ARG A 76 8.78 -9.23 -19.05
CA ARG A 76 9.57 -8.10 -18.54
C ARG A 76 10.06 -7.20 -19.67
N THR A 77 10.55 -7.79 -20.75
CA THR A 77 10.98 -7.04 -21.94
C THR A 77 9.80 -6.32 -22.61
N ARG A 78 8.64 -6.98 -22.75
CA ARG A 78 7.42 -6.37 -23.28
C ARG A 78 6.92 -5.23 -22.40
N ALA A 79 6.89 -5.41 -21.08
CA ALA A 79 6.51 -4.39 -20.11
C ALA A 79 7.44 -3.18 -20.16
N GLY A 80 8.76 -3.39 -20.25
CA GLY A 80 9.75 -2.32 -20.42
C GLY A 80 9.53 -1.51 -21.70
N ARG A 81 9.24 -2.18 -22.83
CA ARG A 81 8.90 -1.51 -24.10
C ARG A 81 7.60 -0.70 -23.98
N ARG A 82 6.54 -1.29 -23.42
CA ARG A 82 5.25 -0.61 -23.19
C ARG A 82 5.40 0.63 -22.29
N ARG A 83 6.21 0.55 -21.23
CA ARG A 83 6.45 1.69 -20.33
C ARG A 83 7.19 2.82 -21.02
N ARG A 84 8.17 2.51 -21.88
CA ARG A 84 8.89 3.52 -22.69
C ARG A 84 8.02 4.15 -23.78
N SER A 85 7.08 3.39 -24.35
CA SER A 85 6.19 3.89 -25.41
C SER A 85 4.96 4.63 -24.86
N LYS A 86 4.52 4.33 -23.62
CA LYS A 86 3.42 5.02 -22.98
C LYS A 86 3.87 6.37 -22.41
N LYS A 87 3.72 7.44 -23.20
CA LYS A 87 3.56 8.83 -22.71
C LYS A 87 2.15 9.08 -22.11
N HIS A 88 1.52 8.07 -21.52
CA HIS A 88 0.14 8.25 -21.03
C HIS A 88 0.18 8.76 -19.60
N ALA A 89 -0.31 9.99 -19.41
CA ALA A 89 -0.71 10.48 -18.10
C ALA A 89 -1.68 9.49 -17.46
N MET A 90 -1.64 9.35 -16.14
CA MET A 90 -2.61 8.53 -15.42
C MET A 90 -4.02 9.06 -15.73
N PRO A 91 -5.03 8.19 -15.92
CA PRO A 91 -6.42 8.63 -16.04
C PRO A 91 -6.80 9.49 -14.81
N PRO A 92 -7.62 10.54 -14.95
CA PRO A 92 -7.95 11.44 -13.85
C PRO A 92 -8.49 10.72 -12.59
N ARG A 93 -9.24 9.63 -12.77
CA ARG A 93 -9.72 8.81 -11.66
C ARG A 93 -8.59 8.11 -10.90
N ALA A 94 -7.62 7.52 -11.61
CA ALA A 94 -6.47 6.88 -10.98
C ALA A 94 -5.57 7.90 -10.28
N GLU A 95 -5.43 9.09 -10.86
CA GLU A 95 -4.74 10.21 -10.22
C GLU A 95 -5.44 10.67 -8.92
N ALA A 96 -6.76 10.85 -8.96
CA ALA A 96 -7.54 11.20 -7.78
C ALA A 96 -7.44 10.14 -6.67
N ASP A 97 -7.52 8.85 -7.02
CA ASP A 97 -7.40 7.74 -6.08
C ASP A 97 -5.98 7.65 -5.47
N MET A 98 -4.94 7.89 -6.26
CA MET A 98 -3.55 7.97 -5.79
C MET A 98 -3.37 9.13 -4.81
N ILE A 99 -3.84 10.33 -5.15
CA ILE A 99 -3.79 11.51 -4.27
C ILE A 99 -4.55 11.24 -2.97
N ARG A 100 -5.71 10.59 -3.05
CA ARG A 100 -6.52 10.24 -1.89
C ARG A 100 -5.83 9.22 -0.99
N SER A 101 -5.21 8.18 -1.57
CA SER A 101 -4.44 7.17 -0.82
C SER A 101 -3.27 7.83 -0.07
N GLU A 102 -2.50 8.66 -0.75
CA GLU A 102 -1.40 9.41 -0.15
C GLU A 102 -1.87 10.37 0.95
N THR A 103 -2.94 11.12 0.69
CA THR A 103 -3.49 12.09 1.65
C THR A 103 -3.95 11.40 2.92
N LEU A 104 -4.66 10.27 2.80
CA LEU A 104 -5.11 9.50 3.95
C LEU A 104 -3.95 8.86 4.72
N ALA A 105 -2.94 8.32 4.02
CA ALA A 105 -1.74 7.79 4.67
C ALA A 105 -0.99 8.88 5.46
N ARG A 106 -0.82 10.07 4.86
CA ARG A 106 -0.18 11.25 5.48
C ARG A 106 -0.90 11.74 6.74
N ILE A 107 -2.21 11.56 6.83
CA ILE A 107 -3.01 11.93 8.01
C ILE A 107 -3.05 10.79 9.03
N ALA A 108 -3.33 9.57 8.59
CA ALA A 108 -3.59 8.43 9.48
C ALA A 108 -2.34 7.99 10.25
N VAL A 109 -1.15 8.04 9.64
CA VAL A 109 0.08 7.62 10.32
C VAL A 109 0.38 8.51 11.54
N PRO A 110 0.43 9.86 11.44
CA PRO A 110 0.63 10.71 12.61
C PRO A 110 -0.48 10.61 13.67
N VAL A 111 -1.73 10.40 13.25
CA VAL A 111 -2.86 10.18 14.19
C VAL A 111 -2.66 8.88 14.97
N TRP A 112 -2.26 7.82 14.28
CA TRP A 112 -1.93 6.53 14.88
C TRP A 112 -0.73 6.65 15.85
N GLU A 113 0.36 7.30 15.44
CA GLU A 113 1.54 7.53 16.27
C GLU A 113 1.19 8.29 17.56
N ALA A 114 0.39 9.35 17.46
CA ALA A 114 -0.07 10.12 18.62
C ALA A 114 -0.95 9.28 19.57
N ARG A 115 -1.88 8.48 19.01
CA ARG A 115 -2.74 7.57 19.81
C ARG A 115 -1.95 6.49 20.53
N ARG A 116 -0.90 5.96 19.91
CA ARG A 116 0.00 4.97 20.49
C ARG A 116 1.04 5.55 21.44
N GLY A 117 1.06 6.88 21.63
CA GLY A 117 2.07 7.56 22.44
C GLY A 117 3.49 7.48 21.84
N LEU A 118 3.61 7.18 20.55
CA LEU A 118 4.88 7.18 19.81
C LEU A 118 5.30 8.60 19.42
N ALA A 119 4.34 9.53 19.36
CA ALA A 119 4.55 10.95 19.18
C ALA A 119 3.90 11.74 20.32
N SER A 120 4.48 12.88 20.69
CA SER A 120 3.96 13.75 21.76
C SER A 120 2.69 14.53 21.37
N GLY A 121 2.26 14.44 20.12
CA GLY A 121 1.09 15.12 19.59
C GLY A 121 1.03 15.04 18.06
N LEU A 122 -0.01 15.65 17.49
CA LEU A 122 -0.18 15.71 16.04
C LEU A 122 0.78 16.74 15.43
N PRO A 123 1.35 16.47 14.24
CA PRO A 123 2.12 17.47 13.50
C PRO A 123 1.22 18.61 13.03
N ALA A 124 1.78 19.81 12.85
CA ALA A 124 1.02 21.03 12.54
C ALA A 124 0.16 20.97 11.25
N TYR A 125 0.46 20.05 10.34
CA TYR A 125 -0.30 19.85 9.10
C TYR A 125 -1.50 18.89 9.25
N VAL A 126 -1.71 18.31 10.44
CA VAL A 126 -2.88 17.50 10.79
C VAL A 126 -3.66 18.21 11.87
N SER A 127 -4.91 18.51 11.58
CA SER A 127 -5.87 19.09 12.50
C SER A 127 -6.86 18.05 13.01
N ALA A 128 -7.60 18.38 14.06
CA ALA A 128 -8.69 17.52 14.55
C ALA A 128 -9.79 17.29 13.50
N HIS A 129 -9.98 18.22 12.55
CA HIS A 129 -10.95 18.08 11.47
C HIS A 129 -10.55 17.04 10.42
N ASP A 130 -9.26 16.72 10.31
CA ASP A 130 -8.75 15.70 9.41
C ASP A 130 -9.03 14.28 9.94
N VAL A 131 -9.28 14.14 11.25
CA VAL A 131 -9.64 12.87 11.92
C VAL A 131 -11.11 12.54 11.65
N THR A 132 -11.36 12.12 10.43
CA THR A 132 -12.68 11.67 9.97
C THR A 132 -12.94 10.21 10.37
N PRO A 133 -14.20 9.71 10.33
CA PRO A 133 -14.50 8.32 10.65
C PRO A 133 -13.76 7.28 9.77
N VAL A 134 -13.33 7.64 8.56
CA VAL A 134 -12.49 6.75 7.74
C VAL A 134 -11.05 6.71 8.25
N VAL A 135 -10.50 7.84 8.71
CA VAL A 135 -9.18 7.87 9.35
C VAL A 135 -9.19 7.06 10.63
N ASP A 136 -10.26 7.13 11.43
CA ASP A 136 -10.40 6.31 12.64
C ASP A 136 -10.30 4.81 12.34
N ARG A 137 -11.06 4.31 11.35
CA ARG A 137 -11.00 2.89 10.96
C ARG A 137 -9.63 2.47 10.43
N ILE A 138 -8.98 3.35 9.66
CA ILE A 138 -7.61 3.11 9.19
C ILE A 138 -6.65 2.97 10.37
N VAL A 139 -6.75 3.86 11.35
CA VAL A 139 -5.89 3.88 12.54
C VAL A 139 -6.14 2.65 13.42
N ASP A 140 -7.38 2.23 13.61
CA ASP A 140 -7.71 0.99 14.34
C ASP A 140 -7.10 -0.23 13.62
N THR A 141 -7.16 -0.24 12.28
CA THR A 141 -6.53 -1.28 11.46
C THR A 141 -5.01 -1.23 11.55
N PHE A 142 -4.41 -0.04 11.65
CA PHE A 142 -2.98 0.12 11.85
C PHE A 142 -2.53 -0.50 13.17
N ASP A 143 -3.28 -0.35 14.25
CA ASP A 143 -2.94 -0.98 15.54
C ASP A 143 -2.83 -2.51 15.42
N ASP A 144 -3.84 -3.14 14.82
CA ASP A 144 -3.84 -4.59 14.61
C ASP A 144 -2.63 -5.09 13.82
N TYR A 145 -2.26 -4.37 12.76
CA TYR A 145 -1.14 -4.77 11.90
C TYR A 145 0.21 -4.35 12.45
N ALA A 146 0.29 -3.25 13.20
CA ALA A 146 1.50 -2.78 13.85
C ALA A 146 1.99 -3.82 14.86
N ASP A 147 1.08 -4.34 15.70
CA ASP A 147 1.43 -5.34 16.72
C ASP A 147 1.85 -6.66 16.06
N ARG A 148 1.12 -7.10 15.03
CA ARG A 148 1.49 -8.30 14.25
C ARG A 148 2.86 -8.15 13.59
N TRP A 149 3.11 -7.03 12.91
CA TRP A 149 4.37 -6.79 12.23
C TRP A 149 5.55 -6.66 13.20
N HIS A 150 5.35 -5.93 14.29
CA HIS A 150 6.39 -5.70 15.27
C HIS A 150 6.84 -7.00 15.94
N ALA A 151 5.90 -7.91 16.23
CA ALA A 151 6.17 -9.21 16.81
C ALA A 151 6.90 -10.20 15.86
N LEU A 152 6.88 -9.97 14.54
CA LEU A 152 7.57 -10.87 13.60
C LEU A 152 9.10 -10.82 13.79
N PRO A 153 9.80 -11.96 13.75
CA PRO A 153 11.24 -11.97 13.54
C PRO A 153 11.57 -11.57 12.10
N VAL A 154 12.84 -11.23 11.84
CA VAL A 154 13.34 -11.10 10.47
C VAL A 154 13.10 -12.42 9.72
N GLY A 155 12.58 -12.34 8.49
CA GLY A 155 12.13 -13.46 7.68
C GLY A 155 10.67 -13.88 7.95
N GLY A 156 10.05 -13.41 9.04
CA GLY A 156 8.62 -13.60 9.28
C GLY A 156 7.77 -12.78 8.31
N SER A 157 6.53 -13.22 8.06
CA SER A 157 5.65 -12.55 7.09
C SER A 157 4.22 -12.34 7.59
N VAL A 158 3.58 -11.31 7.05
CA VAL A 158 2.14 -11.07 7.16
C VAL A 158 1.53 -11.06 5.77
N THR A 159 0.38 -11.72 5.63
CA THR A 159 -0.39 -11.72 4.37
C THR A 159 -1.62 -10.86 4.54
N VAL A 160 -1.84 -9.95 3.60
CA VAL A 160 -3.02 -9.08 3.56
C VAL A 160 -3.76 -9.34 2.27
N THR A 161 -5.08 -9.48 2.36
CA THR A 161 -5.95 -9.60 1.20
C THR A 161 -6.40 -8.20 0.78
N TRP A 162 -6.20 -7.84 -0.48
CA TRP A 162 -6.83 -6.67 -1.07
C TRP A 162 -8.28 -7.03 -1.43
N LYS A 163 -9.22 -6.32 -0.81
CA LYS A 163 -10.66 -6.67 -0.82
C LYS A 163 -11.53 -5.69 -1.60
N VAL A 164 -11.00 -4.52 -1.92
CA VAL A 164 -11.71 -3.57 -2.78
C VAL A 164 -11.90 -4.28 -4.12
N SER A 165 -13.09 -4.26 -4.69
CA SER A 165 -13.30 -4.84 -6.02
C SER A 165 -13.53 -3.72 -7.01
N LEU A 166 -13.13 -3.91 -8.27
CA LEU A 166 -13.49 -3.01 -9.37
C LEU A 166 -15.01 -3.10 -9.74
N GLN A 167 -15.86 -3.66 -8.87
CA GLN A 167 -17.25 -4.00 -9.18
C GLN A 167 -18.25 -2.85 -9.05
N ASN A 168 -17.83 -1.59 -9.08
CA ASN A 168 -18.74 -0.49 -9.44
C ASN A 168 -18.84 -0.32 -10.97
N ARG A 169 -19.13 -1.43 -11.66
CA ARG A 169 -19.79 -1.41 -12.97
C ARG A 169 -21.23 -1.86 -12.77
N ARG A 170 -22.08 -0.94 -12.31
CA ARG A 170 -23.53 -1.00 -12.52
C ARG A 170 -23.99 0.36 -12.98
#